data_AF-A0A9W4XAR6-F1
#
_entry.id   AF-A0A9W4XAR6-F1
#
_cell.length_a   1.000
_cell.length_b   1.000
_cell.length_c   1.000
_cell.angle_alpha   90.00
_cell.angle_beta   90.00
_cell.angle_gamma   90.00
#
_symmetry.space_group_name_H-M   'P 1'
#
loop_
_entity.id
_entity.type
_entity.pdbx_description
1 polymer ?
#
loop_
_entity_poly.entity_id
_entity_poly.type
_entity_poly.pdbx_seq_one_letter_code
_entity_poly.pdbx_strand_id
1 'polypeptide(L)' 'SMQFMNSSLASLTKNLGDNHPITSQYFKNIDYTEKQLALVYRKGVYPYDYIDSHDRFQEIELLPIHEFYSTLK' A
#
# COMPACT_ATOMS: atom_id res chain seq x y z
N SER A 1 25.10 4.80 9.57
CA SER A 1 23.69 5.16 9.32
C SER A 1 23.38 4.90 7.85
N MET A 2 22.23 4.29 7.53
CA MET A 2 21.79 3.92 6.16
C MET A 2 22.68 2.94 5.36
N GLN A 3 23.34 1.99 6.03
CA GLN A 3 24.17 0.95 5.37
C GLN A 3 23.40 0.08 4.35
N PHE A 4 22.07 0.05 4.45
CA PHE A 4 21.17 -0.66 3.55
C PHE A 4 21.12 -0.06 2.14
N MET A 5 21.50 1.20 1.94
CA MET A 5 21.47 1.85 0.61
C MET A 5 22.52 1.32 -0.36
N ASN A 6 23.56 0.63 0.14
CA ASN A 6 24.54 -0.03 -0.72
C ASN A 6 23.99 -1.34 -1.34
N SER A 7 22.84 -1.81 -0.87
CA SER A 7 22.20 -3.01 -1.40
C SER A 7 21.11 -2.63 -2.40
N SER A 8 20.96 -3.45 -3.45
CA SER A 8 19.93 -3.23 -4.46
C SER A 8 18.53 -3.26 -3.83
N LEU A 9 17.59 -2.52 -4.42
CA LEU A 9 16.18 -2.56 -4.00
C LEU A 9 15.62 -3.98 -3.99
N ALA A 10 15.99 -4.81 -4.98
CA ALA A 10 15.58 -6.21 -5.06
C ALA A 10 16.11 -7.07 -3.89
N SER A 11 17.28 -6.74 -3.34
CA SER A 11 17.82 -7.40 -2.14
C SER A 11 17.08 -6.95 -0.89
N LEU A 12 16.70 -5.66 -0.81
CA LEU A 12 15.96 -5.10 0.32
C LEU A 12 14.54 -5.67 0.41
N THR A 13 13.84 -5.79 -0.72
CA THR A 13 12.46 -6.30 -0.77
C THR A 13 12.34 -7.75 -0.32
N LYS A 14 13.41 -8.56 -0.43
CA LYS A 14 13.41 -9.94 0.12
C LYS A 14 13.23 -10.00 1.63
N ASN A 15 13.56 -8.93 2.35
CA ASN A 15 13.39 -8.88 3.80
C ASN A 15 11.94 -8.57 4.23
N LEU A 16 11.06 -8.17 3.30
CA LEU A 16 9.67 -7.84 3.66
C LEU A 16 8.86 -9.07 4.10
N GLY A 17 9.20 -10.27 3.59
CA GLY A 17 8.46 -11.50 3.87
C GLY A 17 6.96 -11.40 3.54
N ASP A 18 6.24 -12.50 3.76
CA ASP A 18 4.77 -12.52 3.61
C ASP A 18 4.05 -12.31 4.96
N ASN A 19 4.81 -12.25 6.04
CA ASN A 19 4.31 -12.10 7.40
C ASN A 19 4.34 -10.63 7.80
N HIS A 20 3.16 -10.03 7.96
CA HIS A 20 3.00 -8.63 8.35
C HIS A 20 2.37 -8.49 9.74
N PRO A 21 3.06 -8.89 10.83
CA PRO A 21 2.44 -9.07 12.15
C PRO A 21 1.80 -7.79 12.72
N ILE A 22 2.45 -6.64 12.54
CA ILE A 22 1.93 -5.34 13.00
C ILE A 22 0.64 -4.99 12.25
N THR A 23 0.67 -5.10 10.91
CA THR A 23 -0.49 -4.86 10.05
C THR A 23 -1.63 -5.82 10.41
N SER A 24 -1.34 -7.12 10.55
CA SER A 24 -2.33 -8.12 10.95
C SER A 24 -3.02 -7.77 12.26
N GLN A 25 -2.24 -7.36 13.26
CA GLN A 25 -2.76 -7.03 14.59
C GLN A 25 -3.66 -5.79 14.54
N TYR A 26 -3.24 -4.74 13.85
CA TYR A 26 -4.03 -3.52 13.70
C TYR A 26 -5.39 -3.80 13.04
N PHE A 27 -5.39 -4.49 11.90
CA PHE A 27 -6.63 -4.75 11.16
C PHE A 27 -7.54 -5.77 11.84
N LYS A 28 -6.99 -6.73 12.59
CA LYS A 28 -7.80 -7.63 13.43
C LYS A 28 -8.51 -6.89 14.56
N ASN A 29 -7.90 -5.86 15.13
CA ASN A 29 -8.51 -5.06 16.20
C ASN A 29 -9.71 -4.21 15.73
N ILE A 30 -9.86 -4.02 14.41
CA ILE A 30 -10.99 -3.32 13.78
C ILE A 30 -11.91 -4.29 13.02
N ASP A 31 -11.95 -5.56 13.46
CA ASP A 31 -12.85 -6.62 12.99
C ASP A 31 -12.70 -7.02 11.49
N TYR A 32 -11.49 -6.89 10.91
CA TYR A 32 -11.25 -7.39 9.56
C TYR A 32 -11.20 -8.92 9.51
N THR A 33 -11.87 -9.50 8.52
CA THR A 33 -11.81 -10.93 8.20
C THR A 33 -10.48 -11.28 7.52
N GLU A 34 -10.04 -12.54 7.61
CA GLU A 34 -8.84 -13.03 6.90
C GLU A 34 -8.83 -12.72 5.40
N LYS A 35 -10.00 -12.80 4.74
CA LYS A 35 -10.14 -12.42 3.32
C LYS A 35 -9.86 -10.94 3.06
N GLN A 36 -10.25 -10.06 3.98
CA GLN A 36 -9.98 -8.62 3.87
C GLN A 36 -8.51 -8.32 4.17
N LEU A 37 -7.92 -9.01 5.15
CA LEU A 37 -6.49 -8.95 5.43
C LEU A 37 -5.63 -9.37 4.23
N ALA A 38 -6.05 -10.40 3.50
CA ALA A 38 -5.38 -10.81 2.27
C ALA A 38 -5.39 -9.72 1.19
N LEU A 39 -6.36 -8.80 1.20
CA LEU A 39 -6.37 -7.62 0.31
C LEU A 39 -5.41 -6.53 0.81
N VAL A 40 -5.32 -6.32 2.12
CA VAL A 40 -4.42 -5.33 2.73
C VAL A 40 -2.95 -5.64 2.44
N TYR A 41 -2.57 -6.92 2.40
CA TYR A 41 -1.19 -7.31 2.08
C TYR A 41 -0.82 -7.14 0.61
N ARG A 42 -1.81 -7.02 -0.28
CA ARG A 42 -1.52 -6.81 -1.69
C ARG A 42 -1.03 -5.38 -1.88
N LYS A 43 0.04 -5.23 -2.66
CA LYS A 43 0.46 -3.92 -3.16
C LYS A 43 -0.74 -3.28 -3.88
N GLY A 44 -1.28 -2.21 -3.32
CA GLY A 44 -2.35 -1.46 -3.95
C GLY A 44 -1.88 -0.90 -5.29
N VAL A 45 -2.73 -0.96 -6.31
CA VAL A 45 -2.59 -0.09 -7.48
C VAL A 45 -2.93 1.30 -6.98
N TYR A 46 -1.91 1.98 -6.47
CA TYR A 46 -2.04 3.31 -5.90
C TYR A 46 -1.86 4.30 -7.04
N PRO A 47 -2.92 5.02 -7.47
CA PRO A 47 -2.81 5.99 -8.55
C PRO A 47 -2.03 7.20 -8.02
N TYR A 48 -0.72 7.19 -8.24
CA TYR A 48 0.17 8.26 -7.80
C TYR A 48 -0.19 9.62 -8.44
N ASP A 49 -0.71 9.60 -9.67
CA ASP A 49 -1.17 10.82 -10.34
C ASP A 49 -2.43 11.41 -9.69
N TYR A 50 -3.21 10.56 -9.02
CA TYR A 50 -4.37 11.00 -8.26
C TYR A 50 -3.91 11.56 -6.91
N ILE A 51 -3.13 10.83 -6.11
CA ILE A 51 -2.76 11.30 -4.76
C ILE A 51 -1.65 12.35 -4.81
N ASP A 52 -2.03 13.58 -5.14
CA ASP A 52 -1.18 14.76 -5.24
C ASP A 52 -1.11 15.56 -3.93
N SER A 53 -2.02 15.31 -3.00
CA SER A 53 -2.21 16.08 -1.77
C SER A 53 -2.80 15.23 -0.65
N HIS A 54 -2.61 15.68 0.60
CA HIS A 54 -3.14 14.99 1.77
C HIS A 54 -4.68 15.06 1.83
N ASP A 55 -5.27 16.09 1.23
CA ASP A 55 -6.71 16.31 1.21
C ASP A 55 -7.44 15.19 0.47
N ARG A 56 -6.81 14.55 -0.53
CA ARG A 56 -7.40 13.45 -1.28
C ARG A 56 -7.68 12.20 -0.45
N PHE A 57 -7.00 12.05 0.69
CA PHE A 57 -7.29 10.95 1.63
C PHE A 57 -8.57 11.19 2.45
N GLN A 58 -9.08 12.42 2.46
CA GLN A 58 -10.34 12.78 3.13
C GLN A 58 -11.56 12.65 2.20
N GLU A 59 -11.34 12.36 0.92
CA GLU A 59 -12.43 12.12 -0.04
C GLU A 59 -13.20 10.85 0.36
N ILE A 60 -14.53 10.96 0.48
CA ILE A 60 -15.42 9.88 0.91
C ILE A 60 -16.07 9.14 -0.26
N GLU A 61 -15.98 9.70 -1.47
CA GLU A 61 -16.57 9.14 -2.67
C GLU A 61 -15.51 8.48 -3.54
N LEU A 62 -15.88 7.35 -4.15
CA LEU A 62 -15.03 6.70 -5.12
C LEU A 62 -15.09 7.49 -6.42
N LEU A 63 -13.92 7.90 -6.90
CA LEU A 63 -13.81 8.58 -8.18
C LEU A 63 -14.37 7.79 -9.37
N PRO A 64 -14.67 8.49 -10.48
CA PRO A 64 -14.82 7.87 -11.78
C PRO A 64 -13.62 7.00 -12.18
N ILE A 65 -13.88 5.86 -12.83
CA ILE A 65 -12.85 4.88 -13.24
C ILE A 65 -11.73 5.47 -14.11
N HIS A 66 -12.01 6.54 -14.86
CA HIS A 66 -11.01 7.14 -15.75
C HIS A 66 -9.88 7.85 -15.00
N GLU A 67 -10.08 8.23 -13.73
CA GLU A 67 -9.07 8.86 -12.88
C GLU A 67 -8.13 7.84 -12.20
N PHE A 68 -8.44 6.54 -12.28
CA PHE A 68 -7.61 5.47 -11.72
C PHE A 68 -6.45 5.05 -12.63
N TYR A 69 -6.40 5.53 -13.88
CA TYR A 69 -5.32 5.20 -14.81
C TYR A 69 -4.16 6.18 -14.67
N SER A 70 -2.98 5.66 -14.38
CA SER A 70 -1.78 6.50 -14.37
C SER A 70 -1.39 6.92 -15.80
N THR A 71 -1.06 8.19 -15.94
CA THR A 71 -0.45 8.82 -17.11
C THR A 71 1.05 8.56 -17.22
N LEU A 72 1.69 8.09 -16.14
CA LEU A 72 3.09 7.65 -16.15
C LEU A 72 3.22 6.32 -16.92
N LYS A 73 3.90 6.37 -18.07
CA LYS A 73 4.25 5.22 -18.90
C LYS A 73 5.48 4.49 -18.38
#